data_AF-A0A9E3Q7I9-F1
#
_entry.id   AF-A0A9E3Q7I9-F1
#
_cell.length_a   1.000
_cell.length_b   1.000
_cell.length_c   1.000
_cell.angle_alpha   90.00
_cell.angle_beta   90.00
_cell.angle_gamma   90.00
#
_symmetry.space_group_name_H-M   'P 1'
#
loop_
_entity.id
_entity.type
_entity.pdbx_description
1 polymer ?
#
loop_
_entity_poly.entity_id
_entity_poly.type
_entity_poly.pdbx_seq_one_letter_code
_entity_poly.pdbx_strand_id
1 'polypeptide(L)'
;MKTSYVNDLNTDAIGLLIERCRQVPSPQSHVVLYTPGGAVGRVPADATAVSYRNALHILLWVGMWNSTDEDESNRAWMRESWGTAERFGSAGFYPDYEAETAPERMTAAFGAAKFQRLAALKARFDPSHLFRLNQNIPSARVSPGWRWV
;
A
#
# COMPACT_ATOMS: atom_id res chain seq x y z
N MET A 1 -2.36 -2.47 -8.39
CA MET A 1 -1.37 -1.42 -8.03
C MET A 1 -0.61 -1.89 -6.81
N LYS A 2 0.62 -1.39 -6.59
CA LYS A 2 1.41 -1.64 -5.38
C LYS A 2 2.21 -0.39 -5.02
N THR A 3 2.38 -0.10 -3.73
CA THR A 3 3.13 1.07 -3.27
C THR A 3 4.20 0.74 -2.25
N SER A 4 5.21 1.61 -2.16
CA SER A 4 6.23 1.62 -1.12
C SER A 4 6.56 3.07 -0.75
N TYR A 5 6.69 3.37 0.54
CA TYR A 5 7.31 4.64 0.97
C TYR A 5 8.81 4.55 0.84
N VAL A 6 9.45 5.59 0.29
CA VAL A 6 10.90 5.65 0.03
C VAL A 6 11.44 6.97 0.56
N ASN A 7 12.57 6.93 1.26
CA ASN A 7 13.23 8.14 1.78
C ASN A 7 14.45 8.56 0.96
N ASP A 8 15.18 7.59 0.42
CA ASP A 8 16.37 7.84 -0.37
C ASP A 8 16.19 7.25 -1.77
N LEU A 9 16.30 8.10 -2.78
CA LEU A 9 16.33 7.71 -4.20
C LEU A 9 17.76 7.82 -4.70
N ASN A 10 18.63 6.98 -4.15
CA ASN A 10 20.02 6.90 -4.59
C ASN A 10 20.15 6.31 -6.00
N THR A 11 21.37 6.31 -6.51
CA THR A 11 21.70 5.84 -7.87
C THR A 11 21.22 4.41 -8.13
N ASP A 12 21.30 3.51 -7.14
CA ASP A 12 20.86 2.12 -7.30
C ASP A 12 19.34 2.01 -7.40
N ALA A 13 18.61 2.80 -6.60
CA ALA A 13 17.14 2.87 -6.67
C ALA A 13 16.70 3.41 -8.03
N ILE A 14 17.31 4.51 -8.50
CA ILE A 14 17.02 5.10 -9.81
C ILE A 14 17.36 4.12 -10.94
N GLY A 15 18.50 3.44 -10.85
CA GLY A 15 18.92 2.43 -11.80
C GLY A 15 17.91 1.29 -11.92
N LEU A 16 17.42 0.77 -10.79
CA LEU A 16 16.36 -0.24 -10.77
C LEU A 16 15.08 0.27 -11.42
N LEU A 17 14.63 1.49 -11.10
CA LEU A 17 13.42 2.05 -11.70
C LEU A 17 13.54 2.15 -13.22
N ILE A 18 14.68 2.62 -13.74
CA ILE A 18 14.93 2.69 -15.19
C ILE A 18 14.90 1.29 -15.82
N GLU A 19 15.57 0.31 -15.20
CA GLU A 19 15.61 -1.07 -15.67
C GLU A 19 14.19 -1.65 -15.76
N ARG A 20 13.39 -1.53 -14.70
CA ARG A 20 12.04 -2.07 -14.64
C ARG A 20 11.09 -1.36 -15.61
N CYS A 21 11.22 -0.06 -15.78
CA CYS A 21 10.45 0.71 -16.78
C CYS A 21 10.76 0.27 -18.22
N ARG A 22 11.98 -0.15 -18.54
CA ARG A 22 12.34 -0.67 -19.88
C ARG A 22 11.72 -2.04 -20.17
N GLN A 23 11.39 -2.80 -19.13
CA GLN A 23 10.81 -4.13 -19.22
C GLN A 23 9.28 -4.12 -19.10
N VAL A 24 8.65 -2.94 -19.12
CA VAL A 24 7.20 -2.82 -18.97
C VAL A 24 6.48 -3.53 -20.13
N PRO A 25 5.61 -4.51 -19.87
CA PRO A 25 4.99 -5.31 -20.93
C PRO A 25 3.85 -4.56 -21.65
N SER A 26 3.14 -3.69 -20.94
CA SER A 26 2.06 -2.86 -21.51
C SER A 26 2.48 -1.40 -21.61
N PRO A 27 2.22 -0.72 -22.74
CA PRO A 27 2.47 0.71 -22.90
C PRO A 27 1.54 1.60 -22.05
N GLN A 28 0.48 1.04 -21.46
CA GLN A 28 -0.43 1.77 -20.57
C GLN A 28 0.06 1.74 -19.10
N SER A 29 0.91 0.77 -18.76
CA SER A 29 1.51 0.65 -17.43
C SER A 29 2.55 1.73 -17.19
N HIS A 30 2.66 2.19 -15.96
CA HIS A 30 3.56 3.28 -15.59
C HIS A 30 3.98 3.22 -14.12
N VAL A 31 5.08 3.90 -13.81
CA VAL A 31 5.61 4.04 -12.45
C VAL A 31 5.44 5.50 -12.06
N VAL A 32 4.79 5.74 -10.91
CA VAL A 32 4.54 7.09 -10.38
C VAL A 32 5.38 7.30 -9.14
N LEU A 33 6.04 8.45 -9.07
CA LEU A 33 6.78 8.89 -7.91
C LEU A 33 6.14 10.15 -7.33
N TYR A 34 5.43 10.01 -6.22
CA TYR A 34 4.92 11.16 -5.47
C TYR A 34 5.98 11.69 -4.50
N THR A 35 6.07 13.01 -4.37
CA THR A 35 7.00 13.72 -3.48
C THR A 35 6.23 14.60 -2.49
N PRO A 36 5.45 14.02 -1.56
CA PRO A 36 4.55 14.80 -0.72
C PRO A 36 5.29 15.82 0.17
N GLY A 37 6.32 15.36 0.91
CA GLY A 37 7.20 16.19 1.75
C GLY A 37 6.51 17.35 2.47
N GLY A 38 7.19 18.48 2.54
CA GLY A 38 6.59 19.80 2.81
C GLY A 38 5.56 19.85 3.95
N ALA A 39 4.38 20.38 3.64
CA ALA A 39 3.31 20.55 4.63
C ALA A 39 2.76 19.22 5.17
N VAL A 40 2.72 18.18 4.34
CA VAL A 40 2.25 16.84 4.75
C VAL A 40 3.14 16.25 5.83
N GLY A 41 4.46 16.41 5.69
CA GLY A 41 5.46 15.91 6.64
C GLY A 41 5.61 16.73 7.93
N ARG A 42 5.14 17.99 7.95
CA ARG A 42 5.16 18.83 9.17
C ARG A 42 4.04 18.51 10.16
N VAL A 43 3.03 17.75 9.75
CA VAL A 43 1.94 17.33 10.66
C VAL A 43 2.45 16.23 11.60
N PRO A 44 2.25 16.33 12.92
CA PRO A 44 2.64 15.28 13.87
C PRO A 44 2.09 13.91 13.48
N ALA A 45 2.90 12.87 13.69
CA ALA A 45 2.57 11.52 13.23
C ALA A 45 1.26 11.00 13.83
N ASP A 46 0.93 11.37 15.06
CA ASP A 46 -0.24 10.91 15.83
C ASP A 46 -1.49 11.79 15.68
N ALA A 47 -1.38 12.94 15.01
CA ALA A 47 -2.48 13.88 14.83
C ALA A 47 -3.62 13.33 13.95
N THR A 48 -3.35 12.32 13.12
CA THR A 48 -4.32 11.75 12.16
C THR A 48 -4.10 10.25 11.98
N ALA A 49 -5.01 9.58 11.25
CA ALA A 49 -4.86 8.17 10.87
C ALA A 49 -3.81 7.92 9.77
N VAL A 50 -3.30 8.96 9.10
CA VAL A 50 -2.28 8.83 8.04
C VAL A 50 -0.92 8.53 8.66
N SER A 51 -0.26 7.46 8.18
CA SER A 51 1.08 7.03 8.61
C SER A 51 2.17 7.40 7.61
N TYR A 52 3.43 7.19 8.01
CA TYR A 52 4.61 7.44 7.17
C TYR A 52 4.71 8.87 6.62
N ARG A 53 4.29 9.88 7.41
CA ARG A 53 4.36 11.30 7.03
C ARG A 53 5.79 11.80 6.79
N ASN A 54 6.77 11.14 7.40
CA ASN A 54 8.19 11.43 7.21
C ASN A 54 8.76 10.84 5.91
N ALA A 55 7.98 10.05 5.15
CA ALA A 55 8.39 9.58 3.84
C ALA A 55 8.59 10.75 2.87
N LEU A 56 9.78 10.85 2.27
CA LEU A 56 10.06 11.86 1.25
C LEU A 56 9.37 11.52 -0.08
N HIS A 57 9.21 10.23 -0.38
CA HIS A 57 8.66 9.73 -1.62
C HIS A 57 7.66 8.58 -1.40
N ILE A 58 6.71 8.47 -2.32
CA ILE A 58 5.84 7.29 -2.47
C ILE A 58 6.03 6.78 -3.89
N LEU A 59 6.55 5.56 -4.00
CA LEU A 59 6.68 4.84 -5.25
C LEU A 59 5.41 4.02 -5.49
N LEU A 60 4.77 4.22 -6.63
CA LEU A 60 3.56 3.53 -7.04
C LEU A 60 3.80 2.81 -8.37
N TRP A 61 3.59 1.51 -8.36
CA TRP A 61 3.58 0.67 -9.56
C TRP A 61 2.15 0.52 -10.07
N VAL A 62 1.93 0.92 -11.33
CA VAL A 62 0.62 0.89 -11.99
C VAL A 62 0.68 -0.06 -13.18
N GLY A 63 0.07 -1.22 -13.02
CA GLY A 63 -0.18 -2.17 -14.10
C GLY A 63 -1.53 -1.87 -14.75
N MET A 64 -1.53 -1.56 -16.04
CA MET A 64 -2.72 -1.29 -16.85
C MET A 64 -2.55 -1.94 -18.22
N TRP A 65 -3.56 -2.68 -18.67
CA TRP A 65 -3.57 -3.42 -19.93
C TRP A 65 -5.02 -3.70 -20.35
N ASN A 66 -5.24 -4.16 -21.58
CA ASN A 66 -6.59 -4.22 -22.17
C ASN A 66 -7.16 -5.64 -22.23
N SER A 67 -6.31 -6.67 -22.38
CA SER A 67 -6.76 -8.06 -22.58
C SER A 67 -6.39 -8.95 -21.40
N THR A 68 -7.28 -9.87 -21.03
CA THR A 68 -6.99 -10.89 -20.02
C THR A 68 -5.85 -11.83 -20.42
N ASP A 69 -5.55 -11.96 -21.71
CA ASP A 69 -4.42 -12.75 -22.19
C ASP A 69 -3.06 -12.14 -21.78
N GLU A 70 -3.06 -10.86 -21.38
CA GLU A 70 -1.89 -10.11 -20.93
C GLU A 70 -1.74 -10.14 -19.40
N ASP A 71 -2.68 -10.78 -18.67
CA ASP A 71 -2.73 -10.76 -17.20
C ASP A 71 -1.44 -11.29 -16.58
N GLU A 72 -0.95 -12.44 -17.05
CA GLU A 72 0.19 -13.11 -16.41
C GLU A 72 1.48 -12.30 -16.55
N SER A 73 1.78 -11.79 -17.75
CA SER A 73 2.98 -11.01 -18.01
C SER A 73 2.98 -9.68 -17.22
N ASN A 74 1.84 -8.98 -17.18
CA ASN A 74 1.72 -7.73 -16.45
C ASN A 74 1.75 -7.94 -14.93
N ARG A 75 1.08 -8.98 -14.40
CA ARG A 75 1.10 -9.31 -12.96
C ARG A 75 2.47 -9.78 -12.51
N ALA A 76 3.18 -10.56 -13.33
CA ALA A 76 4.55 -10.98 -13.06
C ALA A 76 5.49 -9.76 -12.98
N TRP A 77 5.47 -8.88 -14.00
CA TRP A 77 6.26 -7.65 -14.00
C TRP A 77 5.97 -6.78 -12.76
N MET A 78 4.70 -6.62 -12.40
CA MET A 78 4.27 -5.87 -11.22
C MET A 78 4.84 -6.46 -9.91
N ARG A 79 4.72 -7.78 -9.70
CA ARG A 79 5.23 -8.45 -8.50
C ARG A 79 6.74 -8.37 -8.39
N GLU A 80 7.44 -8.64 -9.49
CA GLU A 80 8.90 -8.64 -9.51
C GLU A 80 9.45 -7.22 -9.31
N SER A 81 8.88 -6.24 -9.99
CA SER A 81 9.33 -4.85 -9.87
C SER A 81 9.06 -4.28 -8.47
N TRP A 82 7.90 -4.58 -7.90
CA TRP A 82 7.61 -4.19 -6.52
C TRP A 82 8.53 -4.90 -5.52
N GLY A 83 8.65 -6.23 -5.60
CA GLY A 83 9.47 -7.02 -4.67
C GLY A 83 10.97 -6.67 -4.72
N THR A 84 11.52 -6.39 -5.90
CA THR A 84 12.91 -5.93 -6.03
C THR A 84 13.12 -4.51 -5.48
N ALA A 85 12.10 -3.66 -5.58
CA ALA A 85 12.15 -2.30 -5.06
C ALA A 85 11.95 -2.19 -3.53
N GLU A 86 11.40 -3.23 -2.88
CA GLU A 86 11.15 -3.22 -1.43
C GLU A 86 12.41 -2.91 -0.61
N ARG A 87 13.59 -3.31 -1.07
CA ARG A 87 14.88 -3.02 -0.40
C ARG A 87 15.19 -1.53 -0.23
N PHE A 88 14.57 -0.67 -1.04
CA PHE A 88 14.74 0.79 -0.97
C PHE A 88 13.62 1.47 -0.17
N GLY A 89 12.56 0.74 0.16
CA GLY A 89 11.38 1.26 0.82
C GLY A 89 11.24 0.88 2.29
N SER A 90 10.27 1.50 2.96
CA SER A 90 9.79 1.01 4.25
C SER A 90 8.86 -0.21 4.05
N ALA A 91 8.62 -0.96 5.11
CA ALA A 91 7.62 -2.04 5.12
C ALA A 91 6.17 -1.55 4.97
N GLY A 92 5.93 -0.24 5.11
CA GLY A 92 4.62 0.38 4.94
C GLY A 92 4.25 0.67 3.50
N PHE A 93 2.95 0.83 3.27
CA PHE A 93 2.37 1.14 1.97
C PHE A 93 1.18 2.11 2.14
N TYR A 94 0.78 2.76 1.05
CA TYR A 94 -0.40 3.62 1.05
C TYR A 94 -1.66 2.77 0.83
N PRO A 95 -2.59 2.69 1.81
CA PRO A 95 -3.65 1.69 1.81
C PRO A 95 -4.63 1.86 0.64
N ASP A 96 -4.85 3.07 0.12
CA ASP A 96 -5.78 3.30 -1.00
C ASP A 96 -5.38 2.56 -2.29
N TYR A 97 -4.11 2.15 -2.43
CA TYR A 97 -3.60 1.44 -3.61
C TYR A 97 -3.29 -0.04 -3.38
N GLU A 98 -3.64 -0.59 -2.21
CA GLU A 98 -3.42 -2.01 -1.91
C GLU A 98 -4.56 -2.86 -2.47
N ALA A 99 -4.20 -3.95 -3.15
CA ALA A 99 -5.17 -4.91 -3.67
C ALA A 99 -5.53 -5.99 -2.63
N GLU A 100 -4.61 -6.27 -1.70
CA GLU A 100 -4.77 -7.29 -0.66
C GLU A 100 -5.26 -6.69 0.66
N THR A 101 -6.52 -6.96 1.03
CA THR A 101 -7.14 -6.40 2.24
C THR A 101 -6.92 -7.25 3.50
N ALA A 102 -5.81 -8.00 3.59
CA ALA A 102 -5.56 -8.88 4.73
C ALA A 102 -5.31 -8.05 6.02
N PRO A 103 -5.98 -8.35 7.16
CA PRO A 103 -5.82 -7.59 8.40
C PRO A 103 -4.37 -7.48 8.90
N GLU A 104 -3.59 -8.55 8.72
CA GLU A 104 -2.18 -8.62 9.10
C GLU A 104 -1.34 -7.62 8.28
N ARG A 105 -1.63 -7.53 6.97
CA ARG A 105 -1.01 -6.57 6.06
C ARG A 105 -1.39 -5.13 6.44
N MET A 106 -2.61 -4.90 6.89
CA MET A 106 -3.10 -3.58 7.26
C MET A 106 -2.38 -2.96 8.47
N THR A 107 -1.84 -3.79 9.36
CA THR A 107 -0.98 -3.30 10.45
C THR A 107 0.26 -2.59 9.92
N ALA A 108 0.84 -3.05 8.80
CA ALA A 108 1.98 -2.39 8.17
C ALA A 108 1.62 -1.03 7.56
N ALA A 109 0.40 -0.84 7.04
CA ALA A 109 -0.06 0.45 6.51
C ALA A 109 -0.18 1.55 7.58
N PHE A 110 -0.64 1.18 8.77
CA PHE A 110 -0.90 2.14 9.86
C PHE A 110 0.20 2.19 10.92
N GLY A 111 0.96 1.11 11.10
CA GLY A 111 1.80 0.89 12.28
C GLY A 111 0.97 0.46 13.50
N ALA A 112 1.59 -0.32 14.40
CA ALA A 112 0.90 -1.03 15.48
C ALA A 112 0.04 -0.11 16.37
N ALA A 113 0.58 1.02 16.84
CA ALA A 113 -0.12 1.91 17.76
C ALA A 113 -1.40 2.52 17.15
N LYS A 114 -1.33 2.97 15.88
CA LYS A 114 -2.50 3.52 15.19
C LYS A 114 -3.49 2.44 14.82
N PHE A 115 -3.03 1.28 14.37
CA PHE A 115 -3.89 0.15 14.05
C PHE A 115 -4.73 -0.25 15.27
N GLN A 116 -4.12 -0.34 16.45
CA GLN A 116 -4.82 -0.61 17.71
C GLN A 116 -5.85 0.48 18.06
N ARG A 117 -5.49 1.76 17.93
CA ARG A 117 -6.42 2.89 18.15
C ARG A 117 -7.61 2.84 17.20
N LEU A 118 -7.38 2.54 15.91
CA LEU A 118 -8.42 2.43 14.90
C LEU A 118 -9.33 1.21 15.15
N ALA A 119 -8.78 0.07 15.56
CA ALA A 119 -9.55 -1.12 15.92
C ALA A 119 -10.48 -0.84 17.13
N ALA A 120 -9.99 -0.10 18.13
CA ALA A 120 -10.81 0.31 19.28
C ALA A 120 -11.95 1.25 18.87
N LEU A 121 -11.67 2.21 17.97
CA LEU A 121 -12.72 3.09 17.42
C LEU A 121 -13.74 2.30 16.61
N LYS A 122 -13.30 1.35 15.76
CA LYS A 122 -14.24 0.50 15.01
C LYS A 122 -15.10 -0.36 15.92
N ALA A 123 -14.56 -0.90 17.01
CA ALA A 123 -15.35 -1.64 17.99
C ALA A 123 -16.42 -0.78 18.68
N ARG A 124 -16.21 0.55 18.79
CA ARG A 124 -17.18 1.49 19.32
C ARG A 124 -18.23 1.92 18.30
N PHE A 125 -17.82 2.20 17.06
CA PHE A 125 -18.67 2.84 16.05
C PHE A 125 -19.26 1.88 15.01
N ASP A 126 -18.63 0.72 14.79
CA ASP A 126 -19.07 -0.33 13.87
C ASP A 126 -18.90 -1.72 14.54
N PRO A 127 -19.59 -1.96 15.69
CA PRO A 127 -19.41 -3.19 16.47
C PRO A 127 -19.88 -4.45 15.74
N SER A 128 -20.82 -4.33 14.80
CA SER A 128 -21.32 -5.42 13.96
C SER A 128 -20.46 -5.65 12.71
N HIS A 129 -19.40 -4.86 12.53
CA HIS A 129 -18.48 -4.98 11.39
C HIS A 129 -19.19 -4.85 10.03
N LEU A 130 -20.20 -3.98 9.96
CA LEU A 130 -21.02 -3.74 8.78
C LEU A 130 -20.18 -3.18 7.63
N PHE A 131 -19.27 -2.25 7.93
CA PHE A 131 -18.43 -1.59 6.94
C PHE A 131 -17.10 -2.34 6.77
N ARG A 132 -17.13 -3.38 5.94
CA ARG A 132 -16.00 -4.32 5.76
C ARG A 132 -15.42 -4.46 4.37
N LEU A 133 -16.04 -3.85 3.36
CA LEU A 133 -15.52 -3.80 1.99
C LEU A 133 -14.60 -2.58 1.81
N ASN A 134 -13.48 -2.60 2.52
CA ASN A 134 -12.47 -1.55 2.53
C ASN A 134 -11.11 -2.14 2.94
N GLN A 135 -10.10 -1.29 3.09
CA GLN A 135 -8.84 -1.63 3.75
C GLN A 135 -9.09 -1.89 5.22
N ASN A 136 -9.55 -3.11 5.49
CA ASN A 136 -10.33 -3.38 6.67
C ASN A 136 -9.46 -3.51 7.91
N ILE A 137 -9.98 -2.96 9.00
CA ILE A 137 -9.45 -3.15 10.35
C ILE A 137 -10.47 -4.01 11.07
N PRO A 138 -10.14 -5.20 11.59
CA PRO A 138 -11.09 -6.03 12.30
C PRO A 138 -11.53 -5.33 13.59
N SER A 139 -12.82 -5.45 13.91
CA SER A 139 -13.28 -5.13 15.26
C SER A 139 -12.79 -6.24 16.20
N ALA A 140 -12.34 -5.90 17.41
CA ALA A 140 -11.90 -6.91 18.40
C ALA A 140 -12.98 -7.95 18.78
N ARG A 141 -14.25 -7.76 18.35
CA ARG A 141 -15.41 -8.60 18.64
C ARG A 141 -15.87 -9.52 17.48
N VAL A 142 -15.10 -9.68 16.40
CA VAL A 142 -15.54 -10.60 15.33
C VAL A 142 -15.53 -12.04 15.87
N SER A 143 -16.71 -12.57 16.20
CA SER A 143 -16.91 -13.99 16.46
C SER A 143 -16.72 -14.78 15.16
N PRO A 144 -16.21 -16.03 15.17
CA PRO A 144 -15.86 -16.82 13.97
C PRO A 144 -17.05 -17.29 13.10
N GLY A 145 -18.23 -16.67 13.23
CA GLY A 145 -19.51 -17.30 12.92
C GLY A 145 -20.14 -17.01 11.56
N TRP A 146 -19.42 -16.46 10.58
CA TRP A 146 -20.03 -16.25 9.25
C TRP A 146 -19.13 -16.71 8.11
N ARG A 147 -19.41 -17.92 7.60
CA ARG A 147 -18.95 -18.40 6.30
C ARG A 147 -20.09 -18.16 5.31
N TRP A 148 -19.78 -17.56 4.16
CA TRP A 148 -20.72 -17.49 3.05
C TRP A 148 -21.01 -18.91 2.55
N VAL A 149 -22.30 -19.25 2.46
CA VAL A 149 -22.81 -20.36 1.63
C VAL A 149 -22.73 -19.91 0.17
#